data_AF-A0AA38U487-F1
#
_entry.id   AF-A0AA38U487-F1
#
_cell.length_a   1.000
_cell.length_b   1.000
_cell.length_c   1.000
_cell.angle_alpha   90.00
_cell.angle_beta   90.00
_cell.angle_gamma   90.00
#
_symmetry.space_group_name_H-M   'P 1'
#
loop_
_entity.id
_entity.type
_entity.pdbx_description
1 polymer ?
#
loop_
_entity_poly.entity_id
_entity_poly.type
_entity_poly.pdbx_seq_one_letter_code
_entity_poly.pdbx_strand_id
1 'polypeptide(L)'
;MVASSALATWFVAACISVSGDKSCRRPKPSPPAVFCSSKRLSRSARRKFPAVTECKSFSGGGRGGLIMNLMSSLEPCEEYYKSKPMSSSLSIFGSESIFGFNTSSSKNRVQKRMNRAGKTTAIAVQPAKESSTKKKTVAKKRRVVVTGLGVVSPVGHVADVFYENLLEGVSGISEIEAFDCEQFPTKIAGEIKSFSPNGWVAPKLSKRVDKFMLYLLTAGKKALEDGGVTEDVMKELDITKCGVLIGSALGGMKVFQDAIEALRISYKKMNPFCVPFATTNMGSAILAMDLGWMGPNYSISTACATSNFCILNAANHIIRGETDMMLSGGSDSAIIPIGLGGFVACNTLSQRNSDPTKASRPWDVSRDGFVIGEGAGVLLLEELEHAKVRISQFYNIYIYTHTRCGSNGTQI
;
A
#
# COMPACT_ATOMS: atom_id res chain seq x y z
N MET A 1 19.68 -10.69 -39.63
CA MET A 1 20.96 -10.14 -39.14
C MET A 1 20.58 -9.05 -38.14
N VAL A 2 20.42 -9.42 -36.87
CA VAL A 2 19.88 -8.53 -35.82
C VAL A 2 20.87 -8.55 -34.67
N ALA A 3 21.38 -7.37 -34.33
CA ALA A 3 22.35 -7.17 -33.27
C ALA A 3 21.70 -7.49 -31.92
N SER A 4 22.26 -8.48 -31.22
CA SER A 4 21.92 -8.82 -29.85
C SER A 4 22.43 -7.72 -28.91
N SER A 5 21.54 -6.99 -28.22
CA SER A 5 21.94 -6.11 -27.13
C SER A 5 21.65 -6.78 -25.79
N ALA A 6 22.71 -7.01 -25.01
CA ALA A 6 22.68 -7.69 -23.72
C ALA A 6 22.20 -6.80 -22.55
N LEU A 7 21.28 -5.85 -22.81
CA LEU A 7 21.06 -4.68 -21.94
C LEU A 7 19.83 -4.74 -21.00
N ALA A 8 18.99 -5.78 -21.06
CA ALA A 8 17.73 -5.80 -20.29
C ALA A 8 17.81 -6.45 -18.89
N THR A 9 18.96 -6.96 -18.45
CA THR A 9 19.06 -7.77 -17.22
C THR A 9 19.19 -6.95 -15.92
N TRP A 10 19.34 -5.61 -15.99
CA TRP A 10 19.73 -4.81 -14.82
C TRP A 10 18.58 -4.12 -14.06
N PHE A 11 17.33 -4.17 -14.53
CA PHE A 11 16.29 -3.26 -14.03
C PHE A 11 15.47 -3.71 -12.82
N VAL A 12 15.71 -4.89 -12.23
CA VAL A 12 14.92 -5.37 -11.05
C VAL A 12 15.64 -5.20 -9.70
N ALA A 13 16.90 -4.74 -9.71
CA ALA A 13 17.68 -4.64 -8.46
C ALA A 13 17.47 -3.34 -7.66
N ALA A 14 16.86 -2.29 -8.22
CA ALA A 14 16.96 -0.94 -7.67
C ALA A 14 15.94 -0.56 -6.57
N CYS A 15 14.91 -1.36 -6.28
CA CYS A 15 13.84 -0.96 -5.35
C CYS A 15 13.86 -1.60 -3.95
N ILE A 16 14.87 -2.39 -3.58
CA ILE A 16 14.98 -2.92 -2.21
C ILE A 16 16.45 -2.95 -1.78
N SER A 17 16.91 -1.89 -1.13
CA SER A 17 18.09 -1.93 -0.25
C SER A 17 17.69 -1.36 1.11
N VAL A 18 17.09 -2.23 1.92
CA VAL A 18 16.99 -2.03 3.37
C VAL A 18 18.34 -2.43 3.98
N SER A 19 18.86 -1.53 4.80
CA SER A 19 20.14 -1.60 5.52
C SER A 19 20.35 -2.95 6.22
N GLY A 20 21.35 -3.69 5.78
CA GLY A 20 21.91 -4.84 6.49
C GLY A 20 23.08 -4.38 7.35
N ASP A 21 22.91 -4.51 8.65
CA ASP A 21 23.88 -4.23 9.70
C ASP A 21 25.22 -4.97 9.47
N LYS A 22 26.34 -4.25 9.60
CA LYS A 22 27.66 -4.85 9.81
C LYS A 22 28.38 -4.16 10.97
N SER A 23 28.35 -4.87 12.08
CA SER A 23 29.26 -4.89 13.22
C SER A 23 30.58 -4.10 13.10
N CYS A 24 30.67 -3.09 13.97
CA CYS A 24 31.81 -2.72 14.83
C CYS A 24 33.25 -3.04 14.37
N ARG A 25 34.01 -1.99 14.02
CA ARG A 25 35.35 -1.72 14.59
C ARG A 25 35.60 -0.21 14.74
N ARG A 26 35.70 0.27 15.98
CA ARG A 26 36.18 1.63 16.34
C ARG A 26 37.71 1.63 16.44
N PRO A 27 38.42 2.71 16.08
CA PRO A 27 39.65 3.10 16.74
C PRO A 27 39.38 4.13 17.87
N LYS A 28 40.13 4.00 18.96
CA LYS A 28 40.07 4.82 20.19
C LYS A 28 40.60 6.26 19.97
N PRO A 29 40.24 7.22 20.85
CA PRO A 29 40.67 8.62 20.77
C PRO A 29 42.03 8.86 21.44
N SER A 30 42.79 9.84 20.96
CA SER A 30 43.98 10.41 21.63
C SER A 30 43.59 11.63 22.51
N PRO A 31 44.36 11.93 23.57
CA PRO A 31 43.96 12.88 24.63
C PRO A 31 44.34 14.35 24.30
N PRO A 32 43.80 15.35 25.05
CA PRO A 32 43.99 16.76 24.75
C PRO A 32 45.28 17.32 25.35
N ALA A 33 45.92 18.24 24.65
CA ALA A 33 46.93 19.14 25.20
C ALA A 33 46.37 20.56 25.32
N VAL A 34 46.59 21.15 26.49
CA VAL A 34 46.11 22.45 26.98
C VAL A 34 47.21 23.51 26.78
N PHE A 35 46.81 24.79 26.86
CA PHE A 35 47.58 26.06 26.98
C PHE A 35 47.88 26.78 25.64
N CYS A 36 47.71 28.10 25.48
CA CYS A 36 47.19 29.17 26.34
C CYS A 36 46.88 30.44 25.50
N SER A 37 45.86 31.20 25.90
CA SER A 37 45.79 32.68 26.00
C SER A 37 46.25 33.58 24.84
N SER A 38 45.33 34.40 24.31
CA SER A 38 45.36 35.84 24.63
C SER A 38 44.03 36.57 24.40
N LYS A 39 43.83 37.55 25.28
CA LYS A 39 42.66 38.38 25.60
C LYS A 39 42.22 39.33 24.47
N ARG A 40 40.92 39.64 24.38
CA ARG A 40 40.35 40.95 24.81
C ARG A 40 38.82 41.02 24.71
N LEU A 41 38.25 41.57 25.79
CA LEU A 41 36.85 41.94 26.01
C LEU A 41 36.53 43.31 25.39
N SER A 42 35.27 43.56 25.01
CA SER A 42 34.54 44.76 25.44
C SER A 42 33.03 44.62 25.33
N ARG A 43 32.34 45.23 26.31
CA ARG A 43 30.91 45.20 26.65
C ARG A 43 30.10 46.34 25.99
N SER A 44 28.77 46.24 26.16
CA SER A 44 27.74 47.32 26.21
C SER A 44 27.02 47.58 24.86
N ALA A 45 25.69 47.75 24.76
CA ALA A 45 24.78 48.42 25.69
C ALA A 45 23.31 47.97 25.56
N ARG A 46 22.58 48.09 26.68
CA ARG A 46 21.11 48.16 26.81
C ARG A 46 20.55 49.42 26.15
N ARG A 47 19.30 49.37 25.66
CA ARG A 47 18.31 50.46 25.79
C ARG A 47 16.88 49.94 25.73
N LYS A 48 16.01 50.61 26.52
CA LYS A 48 14.64 50.29 26.91
C LYS A 48 13.59 50.87 25.94
N PHE A 49 12.38 50.28 26.01
CA PHE A 49 11.02 50.70 25.63
C PHE A 49 10.68 52.21 25.66
N PRO A 50 9.54 52.61 25.04
CA PRO A 50 8.27 52.71 25.79
C PRO A 50 7.04 52.09 25.10
N ALA A 51 5.97 51.98 25.89
CA ALA A 51 4.69 51.31 25.65
C ALA A 51 3.55 52.30 25.28
N VAL A 52 2.30 51.81 25.43
CA VAL A 52 0.95 52.46 25.41
C VAL A 52 0.18 52.08 24.13
N THR A 53 -0.98 51.40 24.16
CA THR A 53 -2.21 51.68 24.94
C THR A 53 -3.09 50.43 25.13
N GLU A 54 -3.82 50.41 26.25
CA GLU A 54 -4.78 49.43 26.78
C GLU A 54 -6.11 49.28 26.00
N CYS A 55 -6.78 48.12 26.14
CA CYS A 55 -8.11 48.06 26.78
C CYS A 55 -8.51 46.63 27.24
N LYS A 56 -8.57 46.46 28.58
CA LYS A 56 -9.48 45.67 29.46
C LYS A 56 -10.20 44.43 28.88
N SER A 57 -9.89 43.19 29.28
CA SER A 57 -10.11 42.48 30.57
C SER A 57 -11.56 42.06 30.87
N PHE A 58 -11.83 40.74 30.82
CA PHE A 58 -12.66 40.07 31.80
C PHE A 58 -11.95 38.79 32.28
N SER A 59 -11.97 38.61 33.60
CA SER A 59 -11.08 37.79 34.40
C SER A 59 -11.72 36.49 34.89
N GLY A 60 -10.87 35.47 35.06
CA GLY A 60 -11.07 34.27 35.87
C GLY A 60 -10.02 33.24 35.44
N GLY A 61 -8.78 33.28 35.95
CA GLY A 61 -8.38 32.78 37.27
C GLY A 61 -8.42 31.24 37.25
N GLY A 62 -7.35 30.45 37.34
CA GLY A 62 -5.93 30.66 37.62
C GLY A 62 -5.41 29.35 38.23
N ARG A 63 -4.34 28.78 37.69
CA ARG A 63 -3.26 28.02 38.37
C ARG A 63 -2.33 27.39 37.33
N GLY A 64 -1.07 27.79 37.39
CA GLY A 64 0.01 27.26 36.58
C GLY A 64 0.59 25.95 37.13
N GLY A 65 1.34 25.28 36.26
CA GLY A 65 2.13 24.09 36.58
C GLY A 65 2.56 23.37 35.31
N LEU A 66 3.80 23.62 34.90
CA LEU A 66 4.53 22.96 33.81
C LEU A 66 4.85 21.48 34.14
N ILE A 67 5.27 20.76 33.10
CA ILE A 67 6.06 19.49 33.02
C ILE A 67 5.23 18.32 32.46
N MET A 68 5.32 18.03 31.15
CA MET A 68 6.31 17.17 30.45
C MET A 68 6.15 15.66 30.73
N ASN A 69 6.12 14.88 29.64
CA ASN A 69 6.26 13.41 29.54
C ASN A 69 5.07 12.51 29.91
N LEU A 70 4.36 12.05 28.87
CA LEU A 70 3.74 10.73 28.88
C LEU A 70 3.84 10.09 27.48
N MET A 71 5.04 9.60 27.16
CA MET A 71 5.33 8.80 25.97
C MET A 71 6.48 7.87 26.34
N SER A 72 6.18 6.79 27.06
CA SER A 72 7.06 5.63 27.24
C SER A 72 6.42 4.60 28.17
N SER A 73 5.71 3.61 27.61
CA SER A 73 5.60 2.25 28.15
C SER A 73 4.57 1.43 27.36
N LEU A 74 4.99 0.86 26.24
CA LEU A 74 4.34 -0.30 25.64
C LEU A 74 5.44 -1.25 25.17
N GLU A 75 5.82 -2.17 26.06
CA GLU A 75 6.48 -3.42 25.68
C GLU A 75 5.44 -4.55 25.71
N PRO A 76 5.65 -5.63 24.93
CA PRO A 76 4.58 -6.55 24.51
C PRO A 76 4.38 -7.70 25.50
N CYS A 77 3.12 -7.94 25.94
CA CYS A 77 2.76 -9.11 26.71
C CYS A 77 2.62 -10.36 25.83
N GLU A 78 3.66 -11.18 25.79
CA GLU A 78 3.67 -12.59 25.42
C GLU A 78 3.28 -13.42 26.66
N GLU A 79 1.99 -13.74 26.86
CA GLU A 79 1.57 -14.83 27.76
C GLU A 79 0.06 -15.09 27.62
N TYR A 80 -0.35 -15.79 26.55
CA TYR A 80 -1.73 -16.30 26.45
C TYR A 80 -1.81 -17.66 25.76
N TYR A 81 -0.97 -18.60 26.21
CA TYR A 81 -1.16 -20.04 25.96
C TYR A 81 -0.72 -20.83 27.19
N LYS A 82 -1.65 -21.07 28.12
CA LYS A 82 -1.76 -22.28 28.98
C LYS A 82 -2.75 -22.03 30.13
N SER A 83 -3.96 -22.58 30.03
CA SER A 83 -4.57 -23.44 31.07
C SER A 83 -6.04 -23.74 30.75
N LYS A 84 -6.38 -25.02 30.79
CA LYS A 84 -7.74 -25.59 30.70
C LYS A 84 -8.47 -25.48 32.06
N PRO A 85 -9.81 -25.73 32.11
CA PRO A 85 -10.75 -24.94 32.88
C PRO A 85 -11.08 -25.52 34.25
N MET A 86 -11.54 -24.67 35.18
CA MET A 86 -12.38 -25.13 36.29
C MET A 86 -13.43 -24.09 36.68
N SER A 87 -14.63 -24.63 36.89
CA SER A 87 -15.88 -23.98 37.27
C SER A 87 -15.80 -23.16 38.56
N SER A 88 -16.58 -22.08 38.64
CA SER A 88 -17.53 -21.89 39.74
C SER A 88 -18.42 -20.68 39.51
N SER A 89 -19.65 -20.83 39.98
CA SER A 89 -20.82 -19.99 39.85
C SER A 89 -20.73 -18.68 40.62
N LEU A 90 -21.33 -17.63 40.05
CA LEU A 90 -22.13 -16.67 40.83
C LEU A 90 -23.14 -16.00 39.88
N SER A 91 -24.37 -16.50 39.93
CA SER A 91 -25.57 -15.93 39.33
C SER A 91 -26.23 -14.97 40.32
N ILE A 92 -26.54 -13.75 39.90
CA ILE A 92 -27.51 -12.87 40.58
C ILE A 92 -28.46 -12.28 39.53
N PHE A 93 -29.76 -12.38 39.84
CA PHE A 93 -30.97 -11.90 39.16
C PHE A 93 -31.50 -12.70 37.98
N GLY A 94 -32.58 -13.44 38.25
CA GLY A 94 -33.57 -13.87 37.28
C GLY A 94 -34.98 -13.52 37.74
N SER A 95 -35.89 -13.39 36.77
CA SER A 95 -37.35 -13.65 36.78
C SER A 95 -37.91 -12.93 35.53
N GLU A 96 -38.75 -13.44 34.64
CA GLU A 96 -39.86 -14.41 34.69
C GLU A 96 -39.97 -15.08 33.28
N SER A 97 -39.93 -16.40 33.10
CA SER A 97 -40.99 -17.43 33.23
C SER A 97 -42.20 -17.31 32.31
N ILE A 98 -42.29 -18.21 31.31
CA ILE A 98 -43.55 -18.83 30.86
C ILE A 98 -43.34 -20.36 30.75
N PHE A 99 -44.24 -21.06 31.45
CA PHE A 99 -44.45 -22.51 31.61
C PHE A 99 -44.75 -23.25 30.28
N GLY A 100 -44.68 -24.59 30.15
CA GLY A 100 -44.62 -25.66 31.16
C GLY A 100 -44.08 -26.98 30.60
N PHE A 101 -43.45 -27.84 31.43
CA PHE A 101 -44.03 -28.96 32.22
C PHE A 101 -44.53 -30.13 31.32
N ASN A 102 -44.22 -31.42 31.52
CA ASN A 102 -43.70 -32.13 32.68
C ASN A 102 -43.27 -33.60 32.35
N THR A 103 -42.20 -34.06 33.02
CA THR A 103 -42.00 -35.34 33.77
C THR A 103 -42.21 -36.72 33.10
N SER A 104 -41.60 -37.84 33.54
CA SER A 104 -41.13 -38.26 34.87
C SER A 104 -40.09 -39.40 34.74
N SER A 105 -39.14 -39.55 35.68
CA SER A 105 -39.14 -40.57 36.77
C SER A 105 -37.89 -41.46 36.60
N SER A 106 -37.11 -41.94 37.58
CA SER A 106 -37.03 -41.78 39.04
C SER A 106 -35.81 -42.58 39.53
N LYS A 107 -34.99 -41.93 40.38
CA LYS A 107 -34.36 -42.40 41.64
C LYS A 107 -33.38 -43.61 41.73
N ASN A 108 -32.38 -43.34 42.58
CA ASN A 108 -31.61 -44.21 43.51
C ASN A 108 -30.44 -45.02 42.90
N ARG A 109 -29.30 -45.26 43.56
CA ARG A 109 -28.91 -45.21 44.97
C ARG A 109 -27.37 -45.18 45.07
N VAL A 110 -26.86 -44.52 46.11
CA VAL A 110 -25.45 -44.49 46.53
C VAL A 110 -25.04 -45.80 47.21
N GLN A 111 -23.85 -46.37 46.92
CA GLN A 111 -22.99 -46.96 47.96
C GLN A 111 -21.51 -47.18 47.52
N LYS A 112 -20.63 -47.03 48.52
CA LYS A 112 -19.18 -46.84 48.48
C LYS A 112 -18.39 -48.16 48.59
N ARG A 113 -17.16 -48.09 48.05
CA ARG A 113 -15.86 -48.63 48.52
C ARG A 113 -15.36 -50.05 48.13
N MET A 114 -14.33 -50.00 47.29
CA MET A 114 -12.93 -50.48 47.46
C MET A 114 -12.57 -51.98 47.39
N ASN A 115 -11.63 -52.21 46.44
CA ASN A 115 -10.42 -53.04 46.47
C ASN A 115 -10.53 -54.57 46.52
N ARG A 116 -10.18 -55.23 45.39
CA ARG A 116 -8.95 -56.02 45.29
C ARG A 116 -8.57 -56.39 43.86
N ALA A 117 -7.26 -56.45 43.64
CA ALA A 117 -6.56 -56.56 42.39
C ALA A 117 -6.52 -57.97 41.79
N GLY A 118 -6.30 -58.01 40.46
CA GLY A 118 -5.40 -58.97 39.83
C GLY A 118 -6.03 -60.06 38.98
N LYS A 119 -6.09 -59.83 37.66
CA LYS A 119 -5.60 -60.78 36.66
C LYS A 119 -5.40 -60.06 35.32
N THR A 120 -4.15 -60.04 34.89
CA THR A 120 -3.65 -59.56 33.60
C THR A 120 -4.08 -60.49 32.47
N THR A 121 -4.67 -59.91 31.43
CA THR A 121 -4.77 -60.52 30.10
C THR A 121 -4.16 -59.55 29.10
N ALA A 122 -3.10 -60.00 28.43
CA ALA A 122 -2.42 -59.27 27.38
C ALA A 122 -3.35 -59.11 26.17
N ILE A 123 -3.51 -57.87 25.70
CA ILE A 123 -4.14 -57.57 24.41
C ILE A 123 -3.00 -57.47 23.40
N ALA A 124 -3.04 -58.34 22.40
CA ALA A 124 -2.09 -58.34 21.30
C ALA A 124 -2.21 -57.03 20.50
N VAL A 125 -1.12 -56.27 20.45
CA VAL A 125 -0.99 -55.09 19.59
C VAL A 125 -0.75 -55.58 18.16
N GLN A 126 -1.67 -55.26 17.24
CA GLN A 126 -1.42 -55.45 15.82
C GLN A 126 -0.40 -54.41 15.32
N PRO A 127 0.51 -54.78 14.40
CA PRO A 127 1.52 -53.85 13.93
C PRO A 127 0.86 -52.73 13.14
N ALA A 128 1.25 -51.50 13.47
CA ALA A 128 0.79 -50.30 12.81
C ALA A 128 1.06 -50.40 11.30
N LYS A 129 0.00 -50.21 10.50
CA LYS A 129 0.10 -50.02 9.06
C LYS A 129 1.10 -48.89 8.79
N GLU A 130 2.19 -49.19 8.09
CA GLU A 130 3.11 -48.18 7.59
C GLU A 130 2.31 -47.12 6.85
N SER A 131 2.36 -45.89 7.37
CA SER A 131 1.86 -44.73 6.67
C SER A 131 2.75 -44.54 5.45
N SER A 132 2.29 -45.06 4.30
CA SER A 132 2.87 -44.70 3.01
C SER A 132 2.94 -43.18 2.94
N THR A 133 4.15 -42.64 3.01
CA THR A 133 4.41 -41.22 2.85
C THR A 133 4.03 -40.94 1.41
N LYS A 134 2.82 -40.42 1.17
CA LYS A 134 2.45 -39.88 -0.14
C LYS A 134 3.53 -38.84 -0.45
N LYS A 135 4.44 -39.16 -1.37
CA LYS A 135 5.36 -38.19 -1.97
C LYS A 135 4.49 -36.99 -2.33
N LYS A 136 4.67 -35.88 -1.61
CA LYS A 136 4.03 -34.61 -1.95
C LYS A 136 4.51 -34.36 -3.38
N THR A 137 3.62 -34.54 -4.35
CA THR A 137 3.91 -34.25 -5.74
C THR A 137 4.44 -32.83 -5.72
N VAL A 138 5.69 -32.63 -6.11
CA VAL A 138 6.26 -31.28 -6.19
C VAL A 138 5.49 -30.61 -7.31
N ALA A 139 4.37 -29.97 -6.96
CA ALA A 139 3.58 -29.21 -7.89
C ALA A 139 4.54 -28.24 -8.57
N LYS A 140 4.64 -28.34 -9.90
CA LYS A 140 5.53 -27.49 -10.69
C LYS A 140 5.23 -26.05 -10.28
N LYS A 141 6.22 -25.39 -9.68
CA LYS A 141 6.04 -24.05 -9.11
C LYS A 141 5.59 -23.11 -10.23
N ARG A 142 4.37 -22.57 -10.12
CA ARG A 142 3.82 -21.61 -11.08
C ARG A 142 4.74 -20.39 -11.10
N ARG A 143 5.18 -19.99 -12.29
CA ARG A 143 6.08 -18.84 -12.47
C ARG A 143 5.26 -17.67 -12.95
N VAL A 144 5.53 -16.50 -12.38
CA VAL A 144 4.86 -15.25 -12.76
C VAL A 144 5.75 -14.50 -13.72
N VAL A 145 5.15 -13.95 -14.76
CA VAL A 145 5.80 -13.10 -15.76
C VAL A 145 5.02 -11.81 -15.95
N VAL A 146 5.71 -10.74 -16.29
CA VAL A 146 5.05 -9.53 -16.79
C VAL A 146 4.92 -9.68 -18.30
N THR A 147 3.70 -9.51 -18.80
CA THR A 147 3.36 -9.61 -20.23
C THR A 147 2.95 -8.28 -20.83
N GLY A 148 2.62 -7.27 -20.00
CA GLY A 148 2.25 -5.94 -20.48
C GLY A 148 2.44 -4.86 -19.41
N LEU A 149 2.56 -3.61 -19.85
CA LEU A 149 2.77 -2.42 -19.05
C LEU A 149 1.85 -1.29 -19.51
N GLY A 150 1.23 -0.61 -18.55
CA GLY A 150 0.47 0.60 -18.80
C GLY A 150 0.89 1.70 -17.84
N VAL A 151 1.05 2.92 -18.37
CA VAL A 151 1.52 4.07 -17.61
C VAL A 151 0.74 5.32 -17.96
N VAL A 152 0.47 6.14 -16.95
CA VAL A 152 -0.03 7.50 -17.06
C VAL A 152 0.79 8.33 -16.09
N SER A 153 1.75 9.12 -16.60
CA SER A 153 2.67 9.90 -15.77
C SER A 153 2.93 11.30 -16.35
N PRO A 154 3.52 12.23 -15.57
CA PRO A 154 3.90 13.56 -16.06
C PRO A 154 4.96 13.54 -17.16
N VAL A 155 5.72 12.44 -17.29
CA VAL A 155 6.78 12.26 -18.31
C VAL A 155 6.36 11.31 -19.43
N GLY A 156 5.07 10.97 -19.55
CA GLY A 156 4.59 10.13 -20.64
C GLY A 156 3.40 9.27 -20.27
N HIS A 157 2.57 8.96 -21.27
CA HIS A 157 1.38 8.11 -21.15
C HIS A 157 1.44 6.86 -22.03
N VAL A 158 2.54 6.66 -22.75
CA VAL A 158 2.82 5.49 -23.58
C VAL A 158 4.11 4.89 -23.03
N ALA A 159 4.20 3.56 -22.93
CA ALA A 159 5.30 2.88 -22.28
C ALA A 159 6.67 3.24 -22.89
N ASP A 160 6.78 3.23 -24.22
CA ASP A 160 8.02 3.57 -24.93
C ASP A 160 8.43 5.02 -24.70
N VAL A 161 7.52 5.97 -24.89
CA VAL A 161 7.78 7.41 -24.67
C VAL A 161 8.16 7.69 -23.22
N PHE A 162 7.48 7.05 -22.27
CA PHE A 162 7.82 7.13 -20.85
C PHE A 162 9.24 6.64 -20.60
N TYR A 163 9.61 5.49 -21.18
CA TYR A 163 10.93 4.90 -21.03
C TYR A 163 12.03 5.76 -21.67
N GLU A 164 11.83 6.25 -22.89
CA GLU A 164 12.75 7.15 -23.59
C GLU A 164 12.99 8.43 -22.78
N ASN A 165 11.92 9.07 -22.31
CA ASN A 165 12.02 10.28 -21.47
C ASN A 165 12.81 10.02 -20.16
N LEU A 166 12.69 8.83 -19.56
CA LEU A 166 13.50 8.45 -18.41
C LEU A 166 14.98 8.28 -18.75
N LEU A 167 15.31 7.68 -19.90
CA LEU A 167 16.69 7.54 -20.37
C LEU A 167 17.34 8.88 -20.68
N GLU A 168 16.56 9.82 -21.22
CA GLU A 168 17.00 11.19 -21.50
C GLU A 168 17.08 12.08 -20.25
N GLY A 169 16.57 11.62 -19.11
CA GLY A 169 16.56 12.38 -17.86
C GLY A 169 15.57 13.54 -17.87
N VAL A 170 14.48 13.44 -18.64
CA VAL A 170 13.42 14.46 -18.71
C VAL A 170 12.74 14.57 -17.34
N SER A 171 12.67 15.79 -16.80
CA SER A 171 11.96 16.07 -15.56
C SER A 171 10.50 16.39 -15.84
N GLY A 172 9.59 15.67 -15.19
CA GLY A 172 8.14 15.96 -15.23
C GLY A 172 7.69 16.98 -14.19
N ILE A 173 8.62 17.62 -13.48
CA ILE A 173 8.31 18.57 -12.40
C ILE A 173 8.23 19.99 -12.94
N SER A 174 7.10 20.65 -12.71
CA SER A 174 6.88 22.06 -13.04
C SER A 174 6.09 22.77 -11.95
N GLU A 175 5.82 24.06 -12.16
CA GLU A 175 4.80 24.77 -11.40
C GLU A 175 3.42 24.11 -11.55
N ILE A 176 2.62 24.18 -10.48
CA ILE A 176 1.25 23.66 -10.44
C ILE A 176 0.32 24.64 -11.18
N GLU A 177 -0.43 24.13 -12.14
CA GLU A 177 -1.43 24.88 -12.92
C GLU A 177 -2.87 24.48 -12.56
N ALA A 178 -3.07 23.33 -11.90
CA ALA A 178 -4.39 22.82 -11.53
C ALA A 178 -5.21 23.73 -10.59
N PHE A 179 -4.54 24.55 -9.77
CA PHE A 179 -5.18 25.48 -8.82
C PHE A 179 -4.21 26.58 -8.39
N ASP A 180 -4.75 27.67 -7.83
CA ASP A 180 -3.94 28.74 -7.24
C ASP A 180 -3.23 28.25 -5.97
N CYS A 181 -1.89 28.17 -6.05
CA CYS A 181 -1.03 27.76 -4.96
C CYS A 181 -0.13 28.90 -4.43
N GLU A 182 -0.45 30.17 -4.68
CA GLU A 182 0.44 31.31 -4.33
C GLU A 182 0.77 31.37 -2.83
N GLN A 183 -0.19 31.01 -1.98
CA GLN A 183 -0.05 31.01 -0.52
C GLN A 183 0.65 29.76 0.04
N PHE A 184 0.91 28.75 -0.80
CA PHE A 184 1.60 27.54 -0.37
C PHE A 184 3.13 27.74 -0.46
N PRO A 185 3.90 27.20 0.50
CA PRO A 185 5.36 27.24 0.45
C PRO A 185 5.94 26.38 -0.69
N THR A 186 5.25 25.30 -1.06
CA THR A 186 5.56 24.49 -2.25
C THR A 186 4.55 24.79 -3.34
N LYS A 187 5.03 25.10 -4.54
CA LYS A 187 4.23 25.50 -5.72
C LYS A 187 4.51 24.63 -6.95
N ILE A 188 5.21 23.53 -6.73
CA ILE A 188 5.73 22.64 -7.77
C ILE A 188 5.25 21.21 -7.55
N ALA A 189 5.00 20.49 -8.63
CA ALA A 189 4.61 19.10 -8.61
C ALA A 189 4.91 18.41 -9.95
N GLY A 190 4.87 17.07 -9.93
CA GLY A 190 4.73 16.27 -11.14
C GLY A 190 3.27 16.20 -11.56
N GLU A 191 2.74 17.29 -12.11
CA GLU A 191 1.35 17.40 -12.57
C GLU A 191 1.17 16.81 -13.97
N ILE A 192 0.07 16.08 -14.19
CA ILE A 192 -0.33 15.66 -15.53
C ILE A 192 -1.17 16.77 -16.16
N LYS A 193 -0.51 17.63 -16.95
CA LYS A 193 -1.12 18.83 -17.57
C LYS A 193 -2.11 18.52 -18.68
N SER A 194 -1.87 17.49 -19.47
CA SER A 194 -2.73 17.08 -20.58
C SER A 194 -3.03 15.60 -20.46
N PHE A 195 -4.30 15.26 -20.27
CA PHE A 195 -4.76 13.88 -20.17
C PHE A 195 -6.11 13.73 -20.86
N SER A 196 -6.24 12.70 -21.68
CA SER A 196 -7.52 12.34 -22.31
C SER A 196 -7.90 10.90 -21.95
N PRO A 197 -9.05 10.70 -21.29
CA PRO A 197 -9.60 9.36 -21.05
C PRO A 197 -10.36 8.81 -22.28
N ASN A 198 -10.41 9.55 -23.39
CA ASN A 198 -11.16 9.16 -24.58
C ASN A 198 -10.63 7.85 -25.16
N GLY A 199 -11.55 6.97 -25.57
CA GLY A 199 -11.21 5.61 -26.03
C GLY A 199 -10.96 4.62 -24.89
N TRP A 200 -10.58 5.09 -23.70
CA TRP A 200 -10.24 4.24 -22.55
C TRP A 200 -11.35 4.14 -21.53
N VAL A 201 -12.07 5.23 -21.26
CA VAL A 201 -13.11 5.29 -20.22
C VAL A 201 -14.43 5.75 -20.83
N ALA A 202 -15.53 5.11 -20.43
CA ALA A 202 -16.86 5.48 -20.88
C ALA A 202 -17.15 6.97 -20.57
N PRO A 203 -17.65 7.78 -21.53
CA PRO A 203 -17.85 9.22 -21.34
C PRO A 203 -18.70 9.59 -20.13
N LYS A 204 -19.75 8.80 -19.83
CA LYS A 204 -20.62 9.02 -18.67
C LYS A 204 -19.87 8.86 -17.34
N LEU A 205 -18.94 7.90 -17.28
CA LEU A 205 -18.13 7.63 -16.10
C LEU A 205 -17.03 8.68 -15.96
N SER A 206 -16.39 9.06 -17.07
CA SER A 206 -15.25 9.99 -17.09
C SER A 206 -15.54 11.35 -16.43
N LYS A 207 -16.80 11.79 -16.42
CA LYS A 207 -17.25 13.06 -15.85
C LYS A 207 -17.54 13.01 -14.34
N ARG A 208 -17.55 11.81 -13.75
CA ARG A 208 -18.04 11.60 -12.37
C ARG A 208 -16.99 11.07 -11.41
N VAL A 209 -15.98 10.38 -11.93
CA VAL A 209 -14.92 9.74 -11.14
C VAL A 209 -13.77 10.70 -10.90
N ASP A 210 -12.98 10.40 -9.88
CA ASP A 210 -11.74 11.11 -9.58
C ASP A 210 -10.65 10.82 -10.63
N LYS A 211 -9.70 11.74 -10.80
CA LYS A 211 -8.56 11.61 -11.70
C LYS A 211 -7.75 10.34 -11.41
N PHE A 212 -7.57 9.94 -10.15
CA PHE A 212 -6.84 8.70 -9.84
C PHE A 212 -7.51 7.48 -10.49
N MET A 213 -8.84 7.46 -10.57
CA MET A 213 -9.57 6.38 -11.24
C MET A 213 -9.40 6.46 -12.75
N LEU A 214 -9.41 7.66 -13.33
CA LEU A 214 -9.18 7.82 -14.77
C LEU A 214 -7.79 7.33 -15.18
N TYR A 215 -6.76 7.67 -14.41
CA TYR A 215 -5.39 7.20 -14.64
C TYR A 215 -5.31 5.68 -14.51
N LEU A 216 -5.91 5.11 -13.46
CA LEU A 216 -5.95 3.68 -13.22
C LEU A 216 -6.64 2.91 -14.35
N LEU A 217 -7.84 3.33 -14.75
CA LEU A 217 -8.62 2.67 -15.81
C LEU A 217 -7.87 2.73 -17.14
N THR A 218 -7.27 3.87 -17.45
CA THR A 218 -6.50 4.08 -18.67
C THR A 218 -5.23 3.24 -18.67
N ALA A 219 -4.43 3.28 -17.60
CA ALA A 219 -3.22 2.48 -17.48
C ALA A 219 -3.52 0.98 -17.49
N GLY A 220 -4.58 0.53 -16.81
CA GLY A 220 -4.97 -0.88 -16.80
C GLY A 220 -5.32 -1.41 -18.19
N LYS A 221 -6.08 -0.65 -18.98
CA LYS A 221 -6.40 -1.04 -20.36
C LYS A 221 -5.21 -0.94 -21.31
N LYS A 222 -4.33 0.05 -21.13
CA LYS A 222 -3.06 0.12 -21.87
C LYS A 222 -2.15 -1.07 -21.58
N ALA A 223 -2.12 -1.56 -20.34
CA ALA A 223 -1.37 -2.76 -19.99
C ALA A 223 -1.91 -4.03 -20.67
N LEU A 224 -3.22 -4.11 -20.91
CA LEU A 224 -3.83 -5.19 -21.70
C LEU A 224 -3.49 -5.07 -23.18
N GLU A 225 -3.57 -3.87 -23.74
CA GLU A 225 -3.21 -3.59 -25.14
C GLU A 225 -1.74 -3.94 -25.40
N ASP A 226 -0.83 -3.44 -24.55
CA ASP A 226 0.61 -3.74 -24.60
C ASP A 226 0.89 -5.24 -24.45
N GLY A 227 0.12 -5.94 -23.61
CA GLY A 227 0.20 -7.39 -23.44
C GLY A 227 -0.44 -8.22 -24.55
N GLY A 228 -0.96 -7.59 -25.61
CA GLY A 228 -1.60 -8.25 -26.74
C GLY A 228 -2.90 -8.97 -26.37
N VAL A 229 -3.61 -8.50 -25.33
CA VAL A 229 -4.89 -9.06 -24.91
C VAL A 229 -6.02 -8.38 -25.69
N THR A 230 -6.27 -8.87 -26.89
CA THR A 230 -7.33 -8.37 -27.79
C THR A 230 -8.72 -8.84 -27.36
N GLU A 231 -9.78 -8.29 -27.99
CA GLU A 231 -11.17 -8.72 -27.70
C GLU A 231 -11.39 -10.21 -27.92
N ASP A 232 -10.72 -10.82 -28.90
CA ASP A 232 -10.85 -12.25 -29.18
C ASP A 232 -10.14 -13.09 -28.11
N VAL A 233 -8.95 -12.67 -27.69
CA VAL A 233 -8.26 -13.28 -26.54
C VAL A 233 -9.14 -13.19 -25.28
N MET A 234 -9.75 -12.03 -25.02
CA MET A 234 -10.61 -11.82 -23.86
C MET A 234 -11.81 -12.78 -23.81
N LYS A 235 -12.34 -13.22 -24.96
CA LYS A 235 -13.45 -14.19 -25.02
C LYS A 235 -13.01 -15.62 -24.68
N GLU A 236 -11.74 -15.94 -24.89
CA GLU A 236 -11.18 -17.27 -24.63
C GLU A 236 -10.64 -17.42 -23.19
N LEU A 237 -10.41 -16.30 -22.50
CA LEU A 237 -9.94 -16.30 -21.11
C LEU A 237 -10.99 -16.90 -20.16
N ASP A 238 -10.52 -17.68 -19.19
CA ASP A 238 -11.32 -17.99 -18.01
C ASP A 238 -11.42 -16.74 -17.12
N ILE A 239 -12.55 -16.04 -17.22
CA ILE A 239 -12.81 -14.80 -16.47
C ILE A 239 -12.75 -15.00 -14.95
N THR A 240 -12.94 -16.23 -14.44
CA THR A 240 -12.82 -16.54 -13.01
C THR A 240 -11.36 -16.60 -12.55
N LYS A 241 -10.43 -16.75 -13.50
CA LYS A 241 -8.98 -16.75 -13.30
C LYS A 241 -8.32 -15.41 -13.62
N CYS A 242 -9.09 -14.39 -13.97
CA CYS A 242 -8.58 -13.05 -14.27
C CYS A 242 -8.93 -12.08 -13.14
N GLY A 243 -7.93 -11.46 -12.51
CA GLY A 243 -8.10 -10.60 -11.34
C GLY A 243 -7.58 -9.17 -11.52
N VAL A 244 -8.02 -8.24 -10.67
CA VAL A 244 -7.58 -6.84 -10.68
C VAL A 244 -7.19 -6.43 -9.27
N LEU A 245 -5.93 -6.04 -9.09
CA LEU A 245 -5.40 -5.58 -7.81
C LEU A 245 -4.54 -4.34 -8.03
N ILE A 246 -5.19 -3.20 -8.25
CA ILE A 246 -4.56 -1.89 -8.42
C ILE A 246 -4.96 -1.01 -7.22
N GLY A 247 -3.97 -0.58 -6.47
CA GLY A 247 -4.17 0.19 -5.24
C GLY A 247 -4.13 1.71 -5.44
N SER A 248 -4.51 2.42 -4.40
CA SER A 248 -4.30 3.86 -4.27
C SER A 248 -4.00 4.18 -2.81
N ALA A 249 -3.03 5.06 -2.57
CA ALA A 249 -2.70 5.47 -1.21
C ALA A 249 -3.79 6.38 -0.63
N LEU A 250 -4.27 7.33 -1.44
CA LEU A 250 -5.09 8.44 -0.97
C LEU A 250 -6.54 8.37 -1.48
N GLY A 251 -6.82 7.55 -2.49
CA GLY A 251 -8.14 7.38 -3.09
C GLY A 251 -8.64 8.67 -3.75
N GLY A 252 -9.96 8.82 -3.80
CA GLY A 252 -10.62 9.95 -4.45
C GLY A 252 -10.72 11.17 -3.53
N MET A 253 -9.57 11.74 -3.15
CA MET A 253 -9.55 12.89 -2.24
C MET A 253 -10.29 14.10 -2.80
N LYS A 254 -10.29 14.32 -4.12
CA LYS A 254 -11.01 15.44 -4.73
C LYS A 254 -12.52 15.25 -4.57
N VAL A 255 -13.01 14.03 -4.80
CA VAL A 255 -14.42 13.69 -4.58
C VAL A 255 -14.82 13.94 -3.12
N PHE A 256 -13.95 13.60 -2.18
CA PHE A 256 -14.21 13.84 -0.75
C PHE A 256 -14.20 15.33 -0.40
N GLN A 257 -13.26 16.12 -0.94
CA GLN A 257 -13.22 17.57 -0.79
C GLN A 257 -14.53 18.21 -1.30
N ASP A 258 -14.97 17.86 -2.51
CA ASP A 258 -16.20 18.40 -3.10
C ASP A 258 -17.44 18.02 -2.26
N ALA A 259 -17.44 16.81 -1.68
CA ALA A 259 -18.50 16.36 -0.80
C ALA A 259 -18.56 17.17 0.50
N ILE A 260 -17.41 17.55 1.07
CA ILE A 260 -17.35 18.43 2.25
C ILE A 260 -17.89 19.82 1.92
N GLU A 261 -17.50 20.39 0.78
CA GLU A 261 -18.00 21.69 0.33
C GLU A 261 -19.52 21.68 0.13
N ALA A 262 -20.06 20.61 -0.49
CA ALA A 262 -21.49 20.42 -0.62
C ALA A 262 -22.19 20.25 0.74
N LEU A 263 -21.58 19.50 1.67
CA LEU A 263 -22.11 19.28 3.01
C LEU A 263 -22.25 20.58 3.82
N ARG A 264 -21.34 21.55 3.64
CA ARG A 264 -21.43 22.88 4.25
C ARG A 264 -22.70 23.63 3.85
N ILE A 265 -23.27 23.31 2.69
CA ILE A 265 -24.57 23.84 2.23
C ILE A 265 -25.70 22.96 2.78
N SER A 266 -25.67 21.65 2.50
CA SER A 266 -26.63 20.66 3.02
C SER A 266 -26.20 19.24 2.62
N TYR A 267 -26.49 18.24 3.46
CA TYR A 267 -26.30 16.83 3.10
C TYR A 267 -27.05 16.43 1.80
N LYS A 268 -28.16 17.11 1.48
CA LYS A 268 -28.93 16.88 0.24
C LYS A 268 -28.20 17.32 -1.03
N LYS A 269 -27.15 18.14 -0.91
CA LYS A 269 -26.32 18.60 -2.04
C LYS A 269 -25.12 17.70 -2.30
N MET A 270 -24.83 16.75 -1.41
CA MET A 270 -23.73 15.82 -1.60
C MET A 270 -23.98 14.91 -2.81
N ASN A 271 -22.92 14.63 -3.56
CA ASN A 271 -22.98 13.65 -4.63
C ASN A 271 -23.28 12.25 -4.04
N PRO A 272 -24.34 11.55 -4.48
CA PRO A 272 -24.66 10.21 -3.97
C PRO A 272 -23.54 9.18 -4.26
N PHE A 273 -22.66 9.46 -5.22
CA PHE A 273 -21.51 8.63 -5.54
C PHE A 273 -20.23 9.03 -4.79
N CYS A 274 -20.30 9.96 -3.82
CA CYS A 274 -19.11 10.42 -3.12
C CYS A 274 -18.35 9.28 -2.42
N VAL A 275 -19.06 8.43 -1.67
CA VAL A 275 -18.44 7.30 -0.96
C VAL A 275 -17.86 6.30 -1.95
N PRO A 276 -18.60 5.78 -2.95
CA PRO A 276 -18.02 4.89 -3.96
C PRO A 276 -16.80 5.47 -4.67
N PHE A 277 -16.81 6.72 -5.12
CA PHE A 277 -15.70 7.27 -5.89
C PHE A 277 -14.54 7.79 -5.04
N ALA A 278 -14.71 7.90 -3.72
CA ALA A 278 -13.63 8.23 -2.80
C ALA A 278 -12.81 7.00 -2.37
N THR A 279 -13.39 5.79 -2.38
CA THR A 279 -12.69 4.61 -1.86
C THR A 279 -11.57 4.11 -2.78
N THR A 280 -10.48 3.67 -2.17
CA THR A 280 -9.26 3.20 -2.86
C THR A 280 -9.45 1.92 -3.67
N ASN A 281 -10.53 1.17 -3.44
CA ASN A 281 -10.86 -0.06 -4.16
C ASN A 281 -11.72 0.15 -5.40
N MET A 282 -12.38 1.30 -5.53
CA MET A 282 -13.40 1.48 -6.57
C MET A 282 -12.81 1.49 -7.98
N GLY A 283 -11.60 2.02 -8.16
CA GLY A 283 -10.92 1.98 -9.46
C GLY A 283 -10.76 0.54 -9.97
N SER A 284 -10.25 -0.35 -9.13
CA SER A 284 -10.10 -1.79 -9.44
C SER A 284 -11.45 -2.50 -9.63
N ALA A 285 -12.46 -2.15 -8.82
CA ALA A 285 -13.81 -2.69 -8.97
C ALA A 285 -14.43 -2.34 -10.33
N ILE A 286 -14.35 -1.07 -10.72
CA ILE A 286 -14.90 -0.60 -12.00
C ILE A 286 -14.13 -1.20 -13.17
N LEU A 287 -12.80 -1.29 -13.08
CA LEU A 287 -12.01 -1.92 -14.15
C LEU A 287 -12.41 -3.38 -14.34
N ALA A 288 -12.55 -4.15 -13.26
CA ALA A 288 -13.00 -5.53 -13.36
C ALA A 288 -14.42 -5.67 -13.94
N MET A 289 -15.35 -4.79 -13.54
CA MET A 289 -16.70 -4.75 -14.12
C MET A 289 -16.68 -4.45 -15.62
N ASP A 290 -15.84 -3.52 -16.05
CA ASP A 290 -15.69 -3.13 -17.44
C ASP A 290 -15.04 -4.25 -18.29
N LEU A 291 -14.14 -5.04 -17.70
CA LEU A 291 -13.50 -6.19 -18.33
C LEU A 291 -14.28 -7.50 -18.21
N GLY A 292 -15.30 -7.57 -17.35
CA GLY A 292 -16.01 -8.80 -17.02
C GLY A 292 -15.19 -9.80 -16.17
N TRP A 293 -14.13 -9.35 -15.53
CA TRP A 293 -13.21 -10.21 -14.75
C TRP A 293 -13.78 -10.54 -13.37
N MET A 294 -13.74 -11.82 -12.99
CA MET A 294 -14.39 -12.37 -11.79
C MET A 294 -13.40 -12.95 -10.76
N GLY A 295 -12.10 -12.87 -11.02
CA GLY A 295 -11.06 -13.27 -10.08
C GLY A 295 -10.91 -12.33 -8.88
N PRO A 296 -9.86 -12.51 -8.05
CA PRO A 296 -9.55 -11.65 -6.91
C PRO A 296 -9.56 -10.17 -7.27
N ASN A 297 -10.40 -9.41 -6.54
CA ASN A 297 -10.53 -7.97 -6.67
C ASN A 297 -10.69 -7.31 -5.31
N TYR A 298 -9.67 -6.60 -4.89
CA TYR A 298 -9.63 -5.79 -3.68
C TYR A 298 -8.58 -4.69 -3.87
N SER A 299 -8.33 -3.89 -2.84
CA SER A 299 -7.30 -2.87 -2.88
C SER A 299 -6.46 -2.92 -1.61
N ILE A 300 -5.18 -2.68 -1.78
CA ILE A 300 -4.23 -2.51 -0.69
C ILE A 300 -3.87 -1.02 -0.69
N SER A 301 -3.87 -0.41 0.50
CA SER A 301 -3.34 0.93 0.70
C SER A 301 -2.29 0.89 1.79
N THR A 302 -1.04 1.10 1.40
CA THR A 302 0.15 1.11 2.27
C THR A 302 1.02 2.33 1.95
N ALA A 303 0.37 3.48 1.77
CA ALA A 303 1.02 4.74 1.39
C ALA A 303 1.92 4.56 0.14
N CYS A 304 3.18 5.00 0.20
CA CYS A 304 4.12 4.94 -0.91
C CYS A 304 4.43 3.51 -1.39
N ALA A 305 4.17 2.48 -0.57
CA ALA A 305 4.42 1.08 -0.92
C ALA A 305 3.22 0.38 -1.58
N THR A 306 2.10 1.08 -1.77
CA THR A 306 0.82 0.52 -2.23
C THR A 306 0.96 -0.37 -3.46
N SER A 307 1.60 0.13 -4.53
CA SER A 307 1.78 -0.61 -5.77
C SER A 307 2.65 -1.85 -5.59
N ASN A 308 3.71 -1.78 -4.79
CA ASN A 308 4.59 -2.92 -4.51
C ASN A 308 3.84 -4.05 -3.81
N PHE A 309 3.01 -3.72 -2.82
CA PHE A 309 2.19 -4.72 -2.14
C PHE A 309 1.11 -5.30 -3.05
N CYS A 310 0.52 -4.48 -3.93
CA CYS A 310 -0.42 -4.96 -4.94
C CYS A 310 0.25 -5.99 -5.86
N ILE A 311 1.41 -5.66 -6.43
CA ILE A 311 2.16 -6.53 -7.34
C ILE A 311 2.54 -7.83 -6.66
N LEU A 312 3.04 -7.76 -5.42
CA LEU A 312 3.41 -8.94 -4.64
C LEU A 312 2.20 -9.87 -4.38
N ASN A 313 1.06 -9.30 -3.99
CA ASN A 313 -0.13 -10.10 -3.71
C ASN A 313 -0.75 -10.68 -5.00
N ALA A 314 -0.74 -9.92 -6.10
CA ALA A 314 -1.17 -10.42 -7.40
C ALA A 314 -0.29 -11.59 -7.87
N ALA A 315 1.04 -11.47 -7.74
CA ALA A 315 1.96 -12.57 -8.02
C ALA A 315 1.67 -13.79 -7.11
N ASN A 316 1.35 -13.58 -5.84
CA ASN A 316 1.00 -14.66 -4.92
C ASN A 316 -0.30 -15.39 -5.30
N HIS A 317 -1.33 -14.68 -5.77
CA HIS A 317 -2.54 -15.31 -6.30
C HIS A 317 -2.22 -16.24 -7.48
N ILE A 318 -1.34 -15.79 -8.40
CA ILE A 318 -0.90 -16.61 -9.53
C ILE A 318 -0.09 -17.82 -9.04
N ILE A 319 0.87 -17.62 -8.14
CA ILE A 319 1.71 -18.70 -7.59
C ILE A 319 0.87 -19.78 -6.91
N ARG A 320 -0.21 -19.39 -6.23
CA ARG A 320 -1.13 -20.29 -5.51
C ARG A 320 -2.10 -21.05 -6.40
N GLY A 321 -2.17 -20.74 -7.70
CA GLY A 321 -3.15 -21.38 -8.59
C GLY A 321 -4.51 -20.69 -8.63
N GLU A 322 -4.67 -19.55 -7.95
CA GLU A 322 -5.96 -18.88 -7.80
C GLU A 322 -6.34 -18.12 -9.08
N THR A 323 -5.37 -17.50 -9.73
CA THR A 323 -5.51 -16.76 -11.00
C THR A 323 -4.46 -17.16 -12.02
N ASP A 324 -4.75 -16.88 -13.30
CA ASP A 324 -3.81 -17.07 -14.41
C ASP A 324 -3.32 -15.74 -14.94
N MET A 325 -4.13 -14.69 -14.80
CA MET A 325 -3.84 -13.33 -15.24
C MET A 325 -4.29 -12.32 -14.19
N MET A 326 -3.47 -11.30 -13.93
CA MET A 326 -3.82 -10.20 -13.03
C MET A 326 -3.29 -8.86 -13.51
N LEU A 327 -4.16 -7.85 -13.49
CA LEU A 327 -3.73 -6.45 -13.56
C LEU A 327 -3.33 -5.99 -12.17
N SER A 328 -2.14 -5.43 -12.02
CA SER A 328 -1.66 -4.96 -10.72
C SER A 328 -0.79 -3.72 -10.78
N GLY A 329 -0.91 -2.84 -9.78
CA GLY A 329 -0.15 -1.60 -9.75
C GLY A 329 -0.67 -0.58 -8.75
N GLY A 330 -0.54 0.70 -9.07
CA GLY A 330 -1.06 1.79 -8.24
C GLY A 330 -1.45 3.04 -9.03
N SER A 331 -2.29 3.89 -8.43
CA SER A 331 -2.70 5.17 -8.96
C SER A 331 -3.02 6.19 -7.86
N ASP A 332 -2.59 7.44 -8.03
CA ASP A 332 -2.93 8.55 -7.13
C ASP A 332 -2.99 9.88 -7.91
N SER A 333 -3.87 10.79 -7.45
CA SER A 333 -4.01 12.17 -7.96
C SER A 333 -4.25 13.12 -6.80
N ALA A 334 -3.15 13.46 -6.13
CA ALA A 334 -3.17 14.25 -4.89
C ALA A 334 -2.79 15.73 -5.10
N ILE A 335 -2.64 16.16 -6.35
CA ILE A 335 -2.32 17.55 -6.72
C ILE A 335 -3.61 18.38 -6.70
N ILE A 336 -4.11 18.57 -5.48
CA ILE A 336 -5.30 19.36 -5.13
C ILE A 336 -4.98 20.15 -3.84
N PRO A 337 -5.71 21.24 -3.52
CA PRO A 337 -5.38 22.10 -2.39
C PRO A 337 -5.23 21.36 -1.05
N ILE A 338 -6.16 20.45 -0.74
CA ILE A 338 -6.10 19.67 0.51
C ILE A 338 -4.94 18.68 0.53
N GLY A 339 -4.59 18.08 -0.61
CA GLY A 339 -3.47 17.16 -0.74
C GLY A 339 -2.13 17.87 -0.56
N LEU A 340 -1.92 18.96 -1.29
CA LEU A 340 -0.72 19.80 -1.16
C LEU A 340 -0.59 20.35 0.27
N GLY A 341 -1.68 20.90 0.83
CA GLY A 341 -1.70 21.48 2.18
C GLY A 341 -1.38 20.45 3.26
N GLY A 342 -1.89 19.22 3.14
CA GLY A 342 -1.59 18.14 4.08
C GLY A 342 -0.08 17.81 4.13
N PHE A 343 0.55 17.63 2.97
CA PHE A 343 1.99 17.31 2.92
C PHE A 343 2.89 18.50 3.27
N VAL A 344 2.46 19.72 2.98
CA VAL A 344 3.09 20.95 3.46
C VAL A 344 3.05 21.02 4.99
N ALA A 345 1.92 20.73 5.62
CA ALA A 345 1.78 20.76 7.07
C ALA A 345 2.70 19.73 7.77
N CYS A 346 3.02 18.63 7.09
CA CYS A 346 3.98 17.65 7.56
C CYS A 346 5.46 18.05 7.34
N ASN A 347 5.74 19.19 6.70
CA ASN A 347 7.09 19.63 6.29
C ASN A 347 7.83 18.57 5.46
N THR A 348 7.13 17.91 4.54
CA THR A 348 7.70 16.79 3.75
C THR A 348 8.06 17.14 2.32
N LEU A 349 7.54 18.26 1.79
CA LEU A 349 7.73 18.67 0.41
C LEU A 349 8.93 19.61 0.25
N SER A 350 9.65 19.47 -0.87
CA SER A 350 10.64 20.46 -1.30
C SER A 350 9.97 21.82 -1.54
N GLN A 351 10.66 22.90 -1.17
CA GLN A 351 10.19 24.27 -1.37
C GLN A 351 11.00 25.01 -2.45
N ARG A 352 11.78 24.27 -3.26
CA ARG A 352 12.60 24.81 -4.34
C ARG A 352 11.79 25.23 -5.57
N ASN A 353 10.93 26.22 -5.39
CA ASN A 353 10.05 26.72 -6.46
C ASN A 353 10.82 27.39 -7.60
N SER A 354 12.01 27.93 -7.35
CA SER A 354 12.81 28.65 -8.35
C SER A 354 13.49 27.76 -9.40
N ASP A 355 13.63 26.45 -9.13
CA ASP A 355 14.17 25.47 -10.08
C ASP A 355 13.42 24.13 -9.94
N PRO A 356 12.17 24.06 -10.44
CA PRO A 356 11.29 22.91 -10.25
C PRO A 356 11.92 21.62 -10.77
N THR A 357 12.59 21.68 -11.93
CA THR A 357 13.16 20.52 -12.61
C THR A 357 14.24 19.82 -11.78
N LYS A 358 14.92 20.56 -10.88
CA LYS A 358 15.96 20.03 -9.99
C LYS A 358 15.50 19.83 -8.55
N ALA A 359 14.24 20.09 -8.21
CA ALA A 359 13.75 19.97 -6.84
C ALA A 359 13.86 18.53 -6.30
N SER A 360 13.44 17.54 -7.10
CA SER A 360 13.62 16.13 -6.76
C SER A 360 15.06 15.70 -7.03
N ARG A 361 15.85 15.57 -5.96
CA ARG A 361 17.28 15.22 -6.01
C ARG A 361 17.65 14.13 -5.01
N PRO A 362 17.22 12.87 -5.24
CA PRO A 362 17.53 11.76 -4.35
C PRO A 362 19.04 11.66 -4.06
N TRP A 363 19.38 11.44 -2.79
CA TRP A 363 20.75 11.32 -2.27
C TRP A 363 21.65 12.56 -2.36
N ASP A 364 21.22 13.64 -3.01
CA ASP A 364 21.96 14.90 -3.02
C ASP A 364 22.02 15.53 -1.62
N VAL A 365 23.13 16.20 -1.31
CA VAL A 365 23.37 16.85 -0.01
C VAL A 365 22.38 17.97 0.26
N SER A 366 21.91 18.64 -0.80
CA SER A 366 21.01 19.79 -0.75
C SER A 366 19.53 19.44 -0.96
N ARG A 367 19.15 18.16 -0.86
CA ARG A 367 17.75 17.72 -0.89
C ARG A 367 16.99 18.23 0.34
N ASP A 368 15.77 18.71 0.15
CA ASP A 368 14.96 19.39 1.18
C ASP A 368 13.56 18.80 1.35
N GLY A 369 13.23 17.73 0.64
CA GLY A 369 11.94 17.04 0.70
C GLY A 369 11.68 16.26 -0.57
N PHE A 370 10.56 15.54 -0.65
CA PHE A 370 10.12 14.95 -1.91
C PHE A 370 9.31 15.95 -2.73
N VAL A 371 9.11 15.67 -4.02
CA VAL A 371 8.17 16.42 -4.86
C VAL A 371 6.98 15.52 -5.15
N ILE A 372 5.78 15.99 -4.81
CA ILE A 372 4.55 15.24 -5.05
C ILE A 372 4.29 15.11 -6.55
N GLY A 373 3.78 13.96 -6.98
CA GLY A 373 3.36 13.72 -8.36
C GLY A 373 2.03 12.99 -8.40
N GLU A 374 1.44 12.91 -9.58
CA GLU A 374 0.23 12.13 -9.85
C GLU A 374 0.42 11.20 -11.04
N GLY A 375 -0.41 10.16 -11.11
CA GLY A 375 -0.38 9.21 -12.21
C GLY A 375 -0.78 7.80 -11.81
N ALA A 376 -0.57 6.87 -12.74
CA ALA A 376 -0.78 5.44 -12.55
C ALA A 376 0.29 4.61 -13.26
N GLY A 377 0.64 3.48 -12.67
CA GLY A 377 1.45 2.44 -13.30
C GLY A 377 0.81 1.08 -13.03
N VAL A 378 0.57 0.30 -14.09
CA VAL A 378 -0.11 -1.00 -14.03
C VAL A 378 0.68 -2.01 -14.86
N LEU A 379 0.86 -3.20 -14.29
CA LEU A 379 1.47 -4.37 -14.92
C LEU A 379 0.39 -5.40 -15.20
N LEU A 380 0.48 -6.06 -16.35
CA LEU A 380 -0.20 -7.31 -16.62
C LEU A 380 0.72 -8.46 -16.21
N LEU A 381 0.31 -9.18 -15.17
CA LEU A 381 0.99 -10.36 -14.65
C LEU A 381 0.29 -11.62 -15.15
N GLU A 382 1.05 -12.60 -15.62
CA GLU A 382 0.51 -13.88 -16.07
C GLU A 382 1.31 -15.07 -15.53
N GLU A 383 0.66 -16.23 -15.46
CA GLU A 383 1.38 -17.48 -15.31
C GLU A 383 2.16 -17.78 -16.59
N LEU A 384 3.41 -18.23 -16.45
CA LEU A 384 4.31 -18.38 -17.58
C LEU A 384 3.82 -19.35 -18.66
N GLU A 385 3.31 -20.54 -18.29
CA GLU A 385 2.85 -21.49 -19.32
C GLU A 385 1.55 -21.00 -19.97
N HIS A 386 0.65 -20.36 -19.22
CA HIS A 386 -0.50 -19.64 -19.75
C HIS A 386 -0.07 -18.57 -20.77
N ALA A 387 0.87 -17.70 -20.39
CA ALA A 387 1.42 -16.66 -21.24
C ALA A 387 2.06 -17.24 -22.50
N LYS A 388 2.83 -18.32 -22.41
CA LYS A 388 3.43 -18.95 -23.60
C LYS A 388 2.40 -19.49 -24.57
N VAL A 389 1.34 -20.14 -24.09
CA VAL A 389 0.28 -20.67 -24.96
C VAL A 389 -0.38 -19.53 -25.73
N ARG A 390 -0.69 -18.43 -25.03
CA ARG A 390 -1.29 -17.23 -25.61
C ARG A 390 -0.35 -16.49 -26.56
N ILE A 391 0.90 -16.24 -26.15
CA ILE A 391 1.90 -15.46 -26.88
C ILE A 391 2.51 -16.25 -28.04
N SER A 392 2.59 -17.58 -27.98
CA SER A 392 3.05 -18.38 -29.13
C SER A 392 2.16 -18.20 -30.36
N GLN A 393 0.98 -17.58 -30.22
CA GLN A 393 0.10 -17.19 -31.31
C GLN A 393 0.42 -15.78 -31.87
N PHE A 394 1.21 -14.95 -31.16
CA PHE A 394 1.47 -13.53 -31.49
C PHE A 394 2.94 -13.12 -31.24
N TYR A 395 3.66 -12.74 -32.30
CA TYR A 395 5.13 -12.76 -32.39
C TYR A 395 5.96 -11.69 -31.63
N ASN A 396 5.41 -10.84 -30.76
CA ASN A 396 6.19 -9.75 -30.15
C ASN A 396 5.75 -9.39 -28.72
N ILE A 397 5.97 -10.28 -27.73
CA ILE A 397 5.75 -9.92 -26.31
C ILE A 397 6.99 -10.25 -25.49
N TYR A 398 7.50 -9.25 -24.76
CA TYR A 398 8.60 -9.39 -23.81
C TYR A 398 8.11 -10.10 -22.55
N ILE A 399 8.61 -11.32 -22.31
CA ILE A 399 8.35 -12.04 -21.07
C ILE A 399 9.38 -11.60 -20.03
N TYR A 400 8.99 -10.72 -19.10
CA TYR A 400 9.86 -10.38 -17.98
C TYR A 400 9.77 -11.47 -16.91
N THR A 401 10.84 -12.24 -16.75
CA THR A 401 11.00 -13.19 -15.64
C THR A 401 12.02 -12.64 -14.64
N HIS A 402 11.64 -12.48 -13.38
CA HIS A 402 12.61 -12.29 -12.30
C HIS A 402 12.52 -13.46 -11.32
N THR A 403 13.43 -14.41 -11.45
CA THR A 403 13.66 -15.45 -10.44
C THR A 403 14.88 -15.08 -9.60
N ARG A 404 14.68 -14.46 -8.43
CA ARG A 404 15.71 -14.44 -7.39
C ARG A 404 15.75 -15.82 -6.74
N CYS A 405 16.66 -16.69 -7.19
CA CYS A 405 17.01 -17.89 -6.44
C CYS A 405 18.06 -17.45 -5.39
N GLY A 406 17.60 -17.05 -4.20
CA GLY A 406 18.49 -16.88 -3.06
C GLY A 406 19.05 -18.24 -2.66
N SER A 407 20.36 -18.34 -2.46
CA SER A 407 21.08 -19.57 -2.12
C SER A 407 20.66 -20.25 -0.81
N ASN A 408 19.65 -19.72 -0.09
CA ASN A 408 19.16 -20.26 1.19
C ASN A 408 17.62 -20.44 1.24
N GLY A 409 16.93 -20.63 0.12
CA GLY A 409 15.56 -21.18 0.11
C GLY A 409 14.46 -20.34 0.78
N THR A 410 14.76 -19.18 1.35
CA THR A 410 13.77 -18.23 1.88
C THR A 410 13.45 -17.21 0.80
N GLN A 411 12.22 -17.26 0.28
CA GLN A 411 11.68 -16.24 -0.60
C GLN A 411 10.98 -15.17 0.26
N ILE A 412 11.27 -13.90 -0.02
CA ILE A 412 10.53 -12.75 0.49
C ILE A 412 9.37 -12.48 -0.46
#